data_AF-A0A7V9TJS7-F1
#
_entry.id   AF-A0A7V9TJS7-F1
#
_cell.length_a   1.000
_cell.length_b   1.000
_cell.length_c   1.000
_cell.angle_alpha   90.00
_cell.angle_beta   90.00
_cell.angle_gamma   90.00
#
_symmetry.space_group_name_H-M   'P 1'
#
loop_
_entity.id
_entity.type
_entity.pdbx_description
1 polymer ?
#
loop_
_entity_poly.entity_id
_entity_poly.type
_entity_poly.pdbx_seq_one_letter_code
_entity_poly.pdbx_strand_id
1 'polypeptide(L)'
;MISLLAPAQLATAHLVLTALVIIWNLTISGRAARLQSTQRTMAFLCALCGLLLLPALTVLLVSTSVLTGRALYTLAWVWPATTIVIAVQAAYALSRRAVAPPIGAPIVAYDVVIALVAVARYAIYRGYDVPSPLLILSASDASSLAYSASPFALLLPWFLHIPIVAPPTPGRRGAGTVLRTAVAVLAAIWGTFVILDVPTATSAVRSYASYTTVRLTERADSDFAIGLKIFPTLTSGPPPLALVGDLDLADTVGAQALSVYIAPSGTSNASLDSLAHSLADQRGDRQLFVALDLSNEHKPAPAQQAAYFDARAADLARIVRALHPDFIVPAIDPNGAASRALGRVPIALWIAYFRHAALIAHQVTPKVRVLAHIGGFGARDSALYAWAAAPASPVDAIGFTLFPWLGGAATLDARMRTADSWLNSYPEPKEHWVLEAGGLPMAHGEGSQASAIWGTIAWATSRRAVKGAIVLEASDYGTPVGLRAPGGRVRPAAEVLARAIHVLSENAAP
;
A
#
# COMPACT_ATOMS: atom_id res chain seq x y z
N MET A 1 -10.70 -21.57 -7.57
CA MET A 1 -10.73 -21.35 -9.04
C MET A 1 -9.30 -21.09 -9.50
N ILE A 2 -8.76 -21.99 -10.33
CA ILE A 2 -7.47 -21.78 -11.00
C ILE A 2 -7.71 -20.68 -12.04
N SER A 3 -7.13 -19.50 -11.84
CA SER A 3 -7.24 -18.42 -12.82
C SER A 3 -6.46 -18.82 -14.07
N LEU A 4 -7.13 -18.87 -15.22
CA LEU A 4 -6.53 -19.13 -16.54
C LEU A 4 -5.58 -18.00 -16.99
N LEU A 5 -5.58 -16.87 -16.28
CA LEU A 5 -4.79 -15.67 -16.58
C LEU A 5 -3.73 -15.44 -15.51
N ALA A 6 -2.53 -15.04 -15.94
CA ALA A 6 -1.49 -14.59 -15.04
C ALA A 6 -1.93 -13.33 -14.29
N PRO A 7 -1.45 -13.07 -13.05
CA PRO A 7 -1.84 -11.89 -12.27
C PRO A 7 -1.69 -10.54 -13.00
N ALA A 8 -0.64 -10.40 -13.83
CA ALA A 8 -0.44 -9.21 -14.65
C ALA A 8 -1.52 -9.05 -15.74
N GLN A 9 -2.02 -10.15 -16.30
CA GLN A 9 -3.10 -10.11 -17.29
C GLN A 9 -4.44 -9.75 -16.65
N LEU A 10 -4.70 -10.21 -15.42
CA LEU A 10 -5.89 -9.81 -14.64
C LEU A 10 -5.88 -8.32 -14.34
N ALA A 11 -4.74 -7.78 -13.88
CA ALA A 11 -4.57 -6.36 -13.63
C ALA A 11 -4.84 -5.53 -14.90
N THR A 12 -4.23 -5.90 -16.02
CA THR A 12 -4.46 -5.23 -17.32
C THR A 12 -5.92 -5.33 -17.76
N ALA A 13 -6.54 -6.50 -17.65
CA ALA A 13 -7.94 -6.70 -18.02
C ALA A 13 -8.88 -5.82 -17.18
N HIS A 14 -8.64 -5.71 -15.86
CA HIS A 14 -9.40 -4.84 -14.99
C HIS A 14 -9.27 -3.36 -15.38
N LEU A 15 -8.05 -2.89 -15.67
CA LEU A 15 -7.81 -1.51 -16.10
C LEU A 15 -8.49 -1.21 -17.45
N VAL A 16 -8.46 -2.16 -18.40
CA VAL A 16 -9.17 -2.04 -19.69
C VAL A 16 -10.68 -1.96 -19.45
N LEU A 17 -11.25 -2.83 -18.61
CA LEU A 17 -12.68 -2.80 -18.28
C LEU A 17 -13.08 -1.47 -17.62
N THR A 18 -12.26 -0.96 -16.69
CA THR A 18 -12.44 0.34 -16.04
C THR A 18 -12.47 1.46 -17.09
N ALA A 19 -11.52 1.48 -18.03
CA ALA A 19 -11.49 2.45 -19.12
C ALA A 19 -12.72 2.35 -20.03
N LEU A 20 -13.18 1.14 -20.35
CA LEU A 20 -14.40 0.92 -21.14
C LEU A 20 -15.65 1.44 -20.43
N VAL A 21 -15.76 1.28 -19.11
CA VAL A 21 -16.87 1.83 -18.32
C VAL A 21 -16.83 3.36 -18.30
N ILE A 22 -15.65 3.97 -18.19
CA ILE A 22 -15.50 5.43 -18.30
C ILE A 22 -15.98 5.92 -19.67
N ILE A 23 -15.53 5.27 -20.77
CA ILE A 23 -15.96 5.61 -22.13
C ILE A 23 -17.48 5.45 -22.28
N TRP A 24 -18.05 4.37 -21.74
CA TRP A 24 -19.49 4.14 -21.70
C TRP A 24 -20.22 5.30 -21.01
N ASN A 25 -19.80 5.65 -19.80
CA ASN A 25 -20.43 6.71 -19.01
C ASN A 25 -20.42 8.06 -19.74
N LEU A 26 -19.28 8.45 -20.32
CA LEU A 26 -19.15 9.69 -21.06
C LEU A 26 -20.02 9.69 -22.32
N THR A 27 -20.05 8.57 -23.04
CA THR A 27 -20.83 8.42 -24.27
C THR A 27 -22.34 8.48 -24.00
N ILE A 28 -22.81 7.73 -23.00
CA ILE A 28 -24.23 7.71 -22.62
C ILE A 28 -24.67 9.06 -22.08
N SER A 29 -23.87 9.66 -21.20
CA SER A 29 -24.15 10.98 -20.62
C SER A 29 -24.27 12.05 -21.72
N GLY A 30 -23.29 12.12 -22.63
CA GLY A 30 -23.29 13.10 -23.72
C GLY A 30 -24.41 12.86 -24.74
N ARG A 31 -24.82 11.62 -24.99
CA ARG A 31 -25.98 11.33 -25.85
C ARG A 31 -27.30 11.70 -25.18
N ALA A 32 -27.51 11.28 -23.94
CA ALA A 32 -28.74 11.53 -23.20
C ALA A 32 -28.99 13.03 -22.98
N ALA A 33 -27.94 13.81 -22.72
CA ALA A 33 -28.02 15.25 -22.52
C ALA A 33 -28.41 16.05 -23.78
N ARG A 34 -28.11 15.53 -24.99
CA ARG A 34 -28.39 16.22 -26.27
C ARG A 34 -29.69 15.77 -26.93
N LEU A 35 -30.26 14.64 -26.51
CA LEU A 35 -31.49 14.12 -27.10
C LEU A 35 -32.69 14.94 -26.62
N GLN A 36 -33.36 15.60 -27.56
CA GLN A 36 -34.57 16.38 -27.30
C GLN A 36 -35.73 15.54 -26.73
N SER A 37 -35.71 14.23 -26.97
CA SER A 37 -36.72 13.29 -26.46
C SER A 37 -36.49 12.85 -25.01
N THR A 38 -35.34 13.17 -24.41
CA THR A 38 -35.05 12.85 -23.01
C THR A 38 -35.77 13.83 -22.08
N GLN A 39 -36.44 13.32 -21.02
CA GLN A 39 -37.04 14.17 -20.00
C GLN A 39 -35.98 15.10 -19.38
N ARG A 40 -36.31 16.38 -19.16
CA ARG A 40 -35.37 17.42 -18.68
C ARG A 40 -34.56 16.99 -17.45
N THR A 41 -35.21 16.40 -16.45
CA THR A 41 -34.55 15.91 -15.22
C THR A 41 -33.53 14.80 -15.52
N MET A 42 -33.87 13.87 -16.41
CA MET A 42 -32.95 12.81 -16.83
C MET A 42 -31.76 13.38 -17.61
N ALA A 43 -32.01 14.31 -18.54
CA ALA A 43 -30.96 14.96 -19.31
C ALA A 43 -30.00 15.73 -18.38
N PHE A 44 -30.53 16.42 -17.37
CA PHE A 44 -29.74 17.11 -16.35
C PHE A 44 -28.87 16.15 -15.53
N LEU A 45 -29.46 15.07 -14.99
CA LEU A 45 -28.70 14.08 -14.21
C LEU A 45 -27.59 13.43 -15.05
N CYS A 46 -27.88 13.03 -16.29
CA CYS A 46 -26.87 12.49 -17.20
C CYS A 46 -25.77 13.52 -17.52
N ALA A 47 -26.13 14.78 -17.78
CA ALA A 47 -25.14 15.83 -18.02
C ALA A 47 -24.23 16.03 -16.80
N LEU A 48 -24.78 16.03 -15.59
CA LEU A 48 -24.04 16.15 -14.35
C LEU A 48 -23.09 14.96 -14.13
N CYS A 49 -23.56 13.72 -14.38
CA CYS A 49 -22.73 12.52 -14.32
C CYS A 49 -21.51 12.62 -15.26
N GLY A 50 -21.75 13.00 -16.53
CA GLY A 50 -20.69 13.12 -17.53
C GLY A 50 -19.71 14.25 -17.22
N LEU A 51 -20.20 15.38 -16.68
CA LEU A 51 -19.38 16.54 -16.30
C LEU A 51 -18.47 16.22 -15.11
N LEU A 52 -19.00 15.55 -14.08
CA LEU A 52 -18.28 15.34 -12.83
C LEU A 52 -17.31 14.15 -12.87
N LEU A 53 -17.57 13.13 -13.69
CA LEU A 53 -16.81 11.86 -13.65
C LEU A 53 -15.30 12.04 -13.81
N LEU A 54 -14.83 12.73 -14.85
CA LEU A 54 -13.40 12.89 -15.09
C LEU A 54 -12.73 13.77 -14.02
N PRO A 55 -13.24 14.97 -13.68
CA PRO A 55 -12.69 15.76 -12.58
C PRO A 55 -12.65 15.00 -11.25
N ALA A 56 -13.70 14.25 -10.92
CA ALA A 56 -13.78 13.47 -9.69
C ALA A 56 -12.69 12.38 -9.63
N LEU A 57 -12.48 11.66 -10.74
CA LEU A 57 -11.41 10.67 -10.86
C LEU A 57 -10.02 11.30 -10.77
N THR A 58 -9.82 12.45 -11.42
CA THR A 58 -8.54 13.17 -11.33
C THR A 58 -8.25 13.58 -9.89
N VAL A 59 -9.23 14.15 -9.18
CA VAL A 59 -9.07 14.51 -7.77
C VAL A 59 -8.75 13.27 -6.93
N LEU A 60 -9.49 12.17 -7.12
CA LEU A 60 -9.25 10.92 -6.39
C LEU A 60 -7.82 10.40 -6.58
N LEU A 61 -7.32 10.36 -7.81
CA LEU A 61 -6.00 9.79 -8.12
C LEU A 61 -4.85 10.70 -7.68
N VAL A 62 -4.98 12.02 -7.85
CA VAL A 62 -3.91 12.98 -7.53
C VAL A 62 -3.83 13.27 -6.02
N SER A 63 -4.93 13.08 -5.28
CA SER A 63 -5.01 13.32 -3.84
C SER A 63 -4.48 12.18 -2.96
N THR A 64 -3.67 11.28 -3.53
CA THR A 64 -3.11 10.07 -2.89
C THR A 64 -1.73 10.27 -2.30
N SER A 65 -1.10 11.41 -2.55
CA SER A 65 0.23 11.77 -2.03
C SER A 65 0.17 13.08 -1.26
N VAL A 66 0.88 13.18 -0.14
CA VAL A 66 1.03 14.44 0.60
C VAL A 66 1.73 15.53 -0.21
N LEU A 67 2.56 15.13 -1.19
CA LEU A 67 3.34 16.04 -2.03
C LEU A 67 2.48 16.80 -3.04
N THR A 68 1.43 16.15 -3.58
CA THR A 68 0.57 16.70 -4.64
C THR A 68 -0.86 16.95 -4.17
N GLY A 69 -1.29 16.23 -3.14
CA GLY A 69 -2.69 16.10 -2.75
C GLY A 69 -3.19 17.18 -1.82
N ARG A 70 -2.33 17.97 -1.18
CA ARG A 70 -2.76 18.92 -0.12
C ARG A 70 -3.77 19.97 -0.61
N ALA A 71 -3.60 20.48 -1.83
CA ALA A 71 -4.54 21.43 -2.44
C ALA A 71 -5.88 20.76 -2.81
N LEU A 72 -5.81 19.54 -3.34
CA LEU A 72 -6.98 18.77 -3.79
C LEU A 72 -7.70 18.03 -2.67
N TYR A 73 -7.11 17.95 -1.48
CA TYR A 73 -7.70 17.33 -0.29
C TYR A 73 -9.07 17.93 0.06
N THR A 74 -9.22 19.24 -0.15
CA THR A 74 -10.48 19.97 0.08
C THR A 74 -11.57 19.57 -0.92
N LEU A 75 -11.20 19.06 -2.09
CA LEU A 75 -12.09 18.62 -3.16
C LEU A 75 -12.34 17.11 -3.14
N ALA A 76 -11.78 16.36 -2.18
CA ALA A 76 -11.94 14.90 -2.12
C ALA A 76 -13.42 14.45 -2.01
N TRP A 77 -14.34 15.33 -1.59
CA TRP A 77 -15.79 15.07 -1.54
C TRP A 77 -16.42 14.95 -2.94
N VAL A 78 -15.76 15.44 -3.99
CA VAL A 78 -16.27 15.40 -5.36
C VAL A 78 -16.46 13.96 -5.83
N TRP A 79 -15.59 13.03 -5.42
CA TRP A 79 -15.74 11.60 -5.75
C TRP A 79 -17.02 10.98 -5.16
N PRO A 80 -17.25 10.94 -3.84
CA PRO A 80 -18.49 10.39 -3.29
C PRO A 80 -19.74 11.14 -3.78
N ALA A 81 -19.68 12.45 -4.00
CA ALA A 81 -20.81 13.17 -4.59
C ALA A 81 -21.13 12.67 -6.02
N THR A 82 -20.11 12.43 -6.83
CA THR A 82 -20.27 11.92 -8.20
C THR A 82 -20.87 10.51 -8.22
N THR A 83 -20.40 9.61 -7.36
CA THR A 83 -20.93 8.24 -7.26
C THR A 83 -22.39 8.24 -6.80
N ILE A 84 -22.77 9.10 -5.84
CA ILE A 84 -24.16 9.29 -5.42
C ILE A 84 -25.03 9.80 -6.57
N VAL A 85 -24.57 10.81 -7.31
CA VAL A 85 -25.33 11.35 -8.45
C VAL A 85 -25.56 10.29 -9.53
N ILE A 86 -24.58 9.43 -9.81
CA ILE A 86 -24.73 8.32 -10.76
C ILE A 86 -25.72 7.27 -10.25
N ALA A 87 -25.65 6.89 -8.96
CA ALA A 87 -26.62 5.98 -8.36
C ALA A 87 -28.06 6.54 -8.42
N VAL A 88 -28.23 7.84 -8.13
CA VAL A 88 -29.52 8.54 -8.26
C VAL A 88 -30.00 8.55 -9.71
N GLN A 89 -29.10 8.80 -10.67
CA GLN A 89 -29.43 8.75 -12.09
C GLN A 89 -29.92 7.35 -12.50
N ALA A 90 -29.24 6.29 -12.09
CA ALA A 90 -29.63 4.93 -12.39
C ALA A 90 -31.00 4.56 -11.78
N ALA A 91 -31.22 4.93 -10.51
CA ALA A 91 -32.49 4.68 -9.81
C ALA A 91 -33.64 5.47 -10.44
N TYR A 92 -33.38 6.72 -10.85
CA TYR A 92 -34.35 7.54 -11.57
C TYR A 92 -34.69 6.94 -12.94
N ALA A 93 -33.71 6.41 -13.67
CA ALA A 93 -33.93 5.75 -14.96
C ALA A 93 -34.80 4.51 -14.84
N LEU A 94 -34.57 3.70 -13.81
CA LEU A 94 -35.34 2.49 -13.54
C LEU A 94 -36.78 2.82 -13.12
N SER A 95 -36.96 3.74 -12.17
CA SER A 95 -38.29 4.13 -11.66
C SER A 95 -39.19 4.77 -12.72
N ARG A 96 -38.59 5.55 -13.64
CA ARG A 96 -39.30 6.14 -14.79
C ARG A 96 -39.44 5.20 -15.98
N ARG A 97 -39.02 3.93 -15.84
CA ARG A 97 -39.03 2.92 -16.93
C ARG A 97 -38.29 3.38 -18.19
N ALA A 98 -37.31 4.28 -18.04
CA ALA A 98 -36.45 4.74 -19.13
C ALA A 98 -35.42 3.66 -19.55
N VAL A 99 -35.17 2.69 -18.67
CA VAL A 99 -34.38 1.49 -18.91
C VAL A 99 -35.19 0.25 -18.56
N ALA A 100 -34.98 -0.85 -19.28
CA ALA A 100 -35.63 -2.12 -18.99
C ALA A 100 -35.17 -2.66 -17.62
N PRO A 101 -36.08 -3.22 -16.78
CA PRO A 101 -35.71 -3.70 -15.45
C PRO A 101 -34.53 -4.69 -15.39
N PRO A 102 -34.40 -5.68 -16.32
CA PRO A 102 -33.24 -6.59 -16.32
C PRO A 102 -31.89 -5.90 -16.55
N ILE A 103 -31.88 -4.68 -17.12
CA ILE A 103 -30.68 -3.90 -17.36
C ILE A 103 -30.47 -2.89 -16.22
N GLY A 104 -31.53 -2.19 -15.81
CA GLY A 104 -31.44 -1.13 -14.81
C GLY A 104 -31.22 -1.64 -13.38
N ALA A 105 -31.87 -2.73 -12.98
CA ALA A 105 -31.80 -3.20 -11.60
C ALA A 105 -30.37 -3.62 -11.16
N PRO A 106 -29.60 -4.38 -11.96
CA PRO A 106 -28.21 -4.69 -11.61
C PRO A 106 -27.32 -3.44 -11.52
N ILE A 107 -27.50 -2.47 -12.43
CA ILE A 107 -26.75 -1.21 -12.42
C ILE A 107 -27.05 -0.41 -11.15
N VAL A 108 -28.32 -0.25 -10.78
CA VAL A 108 -28.72 0.45 -9.56
C VAL A 108 -28.14 -0.22 -8.31
N ALA A 109 -28.25 -1.53 -8.21
CA ALA A 109 -27.74 -2.27 -7.05
C ALA A 109 -26.22 -2.09 -6.90
N TYR A 110 -25.48 -2.21 -8.00
CA TYR A 110 -24.05 -1.97 -8.05
C TYR A 110 -23.68 -0.52 -7.69
N ASP A 111 -24.33 0.47 -8.29
CA ASP A 111 -23.99 1.89 -8.06
C ASP A 111 -24.26 2.33 -6.63
N VAL A 112 -25.33 1.81 -6.00
CA VAL A 112 -25.59 2.07 -4.58
C VAL A 112 -24.46 1.53 -3.71
N VAL A 113 -23.97 0.31 -3.98
CA VAL A 113 -22.83 -0.26 -3.27
C VAL A 113 -21.59 0.62 -3.44
N ILE A 114 -21.25 1.00 -4.68
CA ILE A 114 -20.07 1.85 -4.95
C ILE A 114 -20.21 3.23 -4.32
N ALA A 115 -21.41 3.81 -4.29
CA ALA A 115 -21.65 5.08 -3.61
C ALA A 115 -21.40 4.97 -2.11
N LEU A 116 -21.89 3.91 -1.45
CA LEU A 116 -21.65 3.66 -0.03
C LEU A 116 -20.16 3.42 0.27
N VAL A 117 -19.45 2.68 -0.58
CA VAL A 117 -17.99 2.48 -0.47
C VAL A 117 -17.24 3.80 -0.61
N ALA A 118 -17.61 4.64 -1.58
CA ALA A 118 -16.98 5.94 -1.78
C ALA A 118 -17.19 6.87 -0.58
N VAL A 119 -18.39 6.88 0.01
CA VAL A 119 -18.68 7.62 1.25
C VAL A 119 -17.85 7.09 2.42
N ALA A 120 -17.77 5.76 2.57
CA ALA A 120 -16.98 5.14 3.62
C ALA A 120 -15.49 5.53 3.50
N ARG A 121 -14.89 5.37 2.31
CA ARG A 121 -13.49 5.74 2.06
C ARG A 121 -13.23 7.22 2.24
N TYR A 122 -14.15 8.08 1.82
CA TYR A 122 -14.07 9.51 2.09
C TYR A 122 -14.09 9.80 3.60
N ALA A 123 -14.96 9.15 4.36
CA ALA A 123 -15.00 9.30 5.81
C ALA A 123 -13.68 8.87 6.47
N ILE A 124 -13.12 7.71 6.08
CA ILE A 124 -11.78 7.27 6.54
C ILE A 124 -10.72 8.31 6.17
N TYR A 125 -10.70 8.77 4.93
CA TYR A 125 -9.75 9.76 4.43
C TYR A 125 -9.79 11.08 5.23
N ARG A 126 -10.99 11.49 5.66
CA ARG A 126 -11.22 12.65 6.53
C ARG A 126 -10.95 12.40 8.01
N GLY A 127 -10.74 11.15 8.42
CA GLY A 127 -10.49 10.77 9.81
C GLY A 127 -11.75 10.66 10.65
N TYR A 128 -12.92 10.44 10.01
CA TYR A 128 -14.16 10.16 10.72
C TYR A 128 -14.25 8.69 11.10
N ASP A 129 -14.91 8.42 12.23
CA ASP A 129 -15.27 7.06 12.61
C ASP A 129 -16.32 6.50 11.64
N VAL A 130 -15.97 5.40 10.99
CA VAL A 130 -16.84 4.74 10.02
C VAL A 130 -17.63 3.62 10.69
N PRO A 131 -18.97 3.62 10.61
CA PRO A 131 -19.78 2.53 11.13
C PRO A 131 -19.34 1.18 10.56
N SER A 132 -19.32 0.15 11.39
CA SER A 132 -18.79 -1.17 11.01
C SER A 132 -19.39 -1.74 9.71
N PRO A 133 -20.71 -1.61 9.42
CA PRO A 133 -21.25 -2.10 8.14
C PRO A 133 -20.63 -1.43 6.92
N LEU A 134 -20.39 -0.11 6.96
CA LEU A 134 -19.76 0.63 5.87
C LEU A 134 -18.27 0.30 5.75
N LEU A 135 -17.58 0.09 6.87
CA LEU A 135 -16.20 -0.34 6.88
C LEU A 135 -16.03 -1.74 6.28
N ILE A 136 -16.90 -2.68 6.65
CA ILE A 136 -16.94 -4.04 6.09
C ILE A 136 -17.21 -3.98 4.58
N LEU A 137 -18.11 -3.12 4.13
CA LEU A 137 -18.39 -2.96 2.70
C LEU A 137 -17.17 -2.38 1.95
N SER A 138 -16.45 -1.41 2.53
CA SER A 138 -15.21 -0.88 1.95
C SER A 138 -14.11 -1.94 1.87
N ALA A 139 -13.94 -2.75 2.93
CA ALA A 139 -12.99 -3.86 2.96
C ALA A 139 -13.34 -4.92 1.91
N SER A 140 -14.63 -5.22 1.77
CA SER A 140 -15.16 -6.17 0.80
C SER A 140 -14.95 -5.71 -0.65
N ASP A 141 -15.16 -4.42 -0.94
CA ASP A 141 -14.80 -3.83 -2.23
C ASP A 141 -13.29 -3.94 -2.49
N ALA A 142 -12.46 -3.61 -1.51
CA ALA A 142 -11.01 -3.70 -1.64
C ALA A 142 -10.54 -5.14 -1.94
N SER A 143 -11.11 -6.13 -1.25
CA SER A 143 -10.86 -7.54 -1.51
C SER A 143 -11.33 -7.98 -2.88
N SER A 144 -12.51 -7.54 -3.32
CA SER A 144 -13.01 -7.85 -4.65
C SER A 144 -12.10 -7.30 -5.77
N LEU A 145 -11.52 -6.11 -5.59
CA LEU A 145 -10.50 -5.56 -6.48
C LEU A 145 -9.22 -6.39 -6.45
N ALA A 146 -8.83 -6.86 -5.26
CA ALA A 146 -7.66 -7.70 -5.13
C ALA A 146 -7.79 -9.06 -5.82
N TYR A 147 -8.98 -9.67 -5.76
CA TYR A 147 -9.28 -10.92 -6.46
C TYR A 147 -9.45 -10.74 -7.97
N SER A 148 -10.09 -9.64 -8.40
CA SER A 148 -10.40 -9.42 -9.82
C SER A 148 -9.24 -8.82 -10.63
N ALA A 149 -8.35 -8.08 -9.98
CA ALA A 149 -7.23 -7.42 -10.64
C ALA A 149 -5.88 -7.94 -10.14
N SER A 150 -5.55 -7.68 -8.88
CA SER A 150 -4.28 -8.04 -8.28
C SER A 150 -4.30 -7.76 -6.78
N PRO A 151 -3.65 -8.57 -5.92
CA PRO A 151 -3.48 -8.23 -4.50
C PRO A 151 -2.98 -6.80 -4.28
N PHE A 152 -2.15 -6.25 -5.17
CA PHE A 152 -1.64 -4.88 -5.07
C PHE A 152 -2.71 -3.79 -5.21
N ALA A 153 -3.92 -4.12 -5.64
CA ALA A 153 -5.05 -3.18 -5.67
C ALA A 153 -5.35 -2.56 -4.30
N LEU A 154 -4.98 -3.21 -3.19
CA LEU A 154 -5.14 -2.64 -1.84
C LEU A 154 -4.18 -1.48 -1.55
N LEU A 155 -3.07 -1.39 -2.28
CA LEU A 155 -2.02 -0.37 -2.10
C LEU A 155 -2.09 0.72 -3.16
N LEU A 156 -2.73 0.44 -4.29
CA LEU A 156 -2.63 1.24 -5.50
C LEU A 156 -3.98 1.92 -5.81
N PRO A 157 -4.01 3.27 -5.88
CA PRO A 157 -5.27 4.01 -5.99
C PRO A 157 -5.96 3.92 -7.35
N TRP A 158 -5.28 3.40 -8.37
CA TRP A 158 -5.79 3.26 -9.75
C TRP A 158 -6.72 2.04 -9.94
N PHE A 159 -6.72 1.10 -9.02
CA PHE A 159 -7.67 -0.02 -9.05
C PHE A 159 -8.94 0.43 -8.32
N LEU A 160 -9.99 0.71 -9.09
CA LEU A 160 -11.25 1.19 -8.54
C LEU A 160 -12.43 0.75 -9.40
N HIS A 161 -13.53 0.47 -8.72
CA HIS A 161 -14.82 0.23 -9.34
C HIS A 161 -15.48 1.58 -9.73
N ILE A 162 -15.83 1.72 -11.00
CA ILE A 162 -16.44 2.93 -11.57
C ILE A 162 -17.97 2.75 -11.59
N PRO A 163 -18.77 3.66 -10.98
CA PRO A 163 -20.22 3.59 -11.07
C PRO A 163 -20.70 3.73 -12.52
N ILE A 164 -21.84 3.14 -12.89
CA ILE A 164 -22.28 2.97 -14.27
C ILE A 164 -23.52 3.81 -14.55
N VAL A 165 -23.43 4.75 -15.49
CA VAL A 165 -24.59 5.53 -15.93
C VAL A 165 -25.59 4.62 -16.66
N ALA A 166 -26.83 4.58 -16.17
CA ALA A 166 -27.90 3.80 -16.78
C ALA A 166 -28.36 4.46 -18.10
N PRO A 167 -28.50 3.71 -19.21
CA PRO A 167 -28.83 4.27 -20.53
C PRO A 167 -30.33 4.62 -20.63
N PRO A 168 -30.72 5.92 -20.69
CA PRO A 168 -32.14 6.32 -20.61
C PRO A 168 -32.87 6.29 -21.95
N THR A 169 -32.26 5.74 -23.00
CA THR A 169 -32.79 5.76 -24.37
C THR A 169 -33.19 4.35 -24.79
N PRO A 170 -34.16 4.14 -25.70
CA PRO A 170 -34.43 2.81 -26.25
C PRO A 170 -33.23 2.27 -27.04
N GLY A 171 -32.98 0.96 -26.98
CA GLY A 171 -31.92 0.33 -27.77
C GLY A 171 -32.27 0.37 -29.25
N ARG A 172 -31.43 0.97 -30.10
CA ARG A 172 -31.53 0.76 -31.55
C ARG A 172 -31.12 -0.69 -31.83
N ARG A 173 -31.88 -1.39 -32.69
CA ARG A 173 -31.78 -2.84 -32.93
C ARG A 173 -30.33 -3.31 -33.16
N GLY A 174 -29.98 -4.48 -32.61
CA GLY A 174 -28.66 -5.11 -32.76
C GLY A 174 -27.65 -4.72 -31.68
N ALA A 175 -26.55 -4.08 -32.08
CA ALA A 175 -25.38 -3.82 -31.23
C ALA A 175 -25.66 -2.99 -29.96
N GLY A 176 -26.64 -2.08 -30.02
CA GLY A 176 -27.01 -1.24 -28.87
C GLY A 176 -27.61 -2.03 -27.71
N THR A 177 -28.37 -3.09 -27.99
CA THR A 177 -28.93 -3.98 -26.96
C THR A 177 -27.83 -4.85 -26.36
N VAL A 178 -26.96 -5.44 -27.18
CA VAL A 178 -25.85 -6.29 -26.73
C VAL A 178 -24.95 -5.55 -25.75
N LEU A 179 -24.55 -4.32 -26.08
CA LEU A 179 -23.65 -3.54 -25.23
C LEU A 179 -24.29 -3.20 -23.87
N ARG A 180 -25.60 -2.92 -23.83
CA ARG A 180 -26.31 -2.65 -22.57
C ARG A 180 -26.41 -3.89 -21.70
N THR A 181 -26.72 -5.03 -22.31
CA THR A 181 -26.73 -6.31 -21.60
C THR A 181 -25.35 -6.64 -21.05
N ALA A 182 -24.29 -6.43 -21.84
CA ALA A 182 -22.92 -6.64 -21.37
C ALA A 182 -22.57 -5.75 -20.17
N VAL A 183 -22.94 -4.47 -20.19
CA VAL A 183 -22.72 -3.54 -19.07
C VAL A 183 -23.55 -3.94 -17.84
N ALA A 184 -24.80 -4.36 -18.00
CA ALA A 184 -25.62 -4.83 -16.88
C ALA A 184 -25.08 -6.14 -16.27
N VAL A 185 -24.59 -7.06 -17.11
CA VAL A 185 -23.92 -8.28 -16.66
C VAL A 185 -22.62 -7.94 -15.92
N LEU A 186 -21.83 -6.99 -16.42
CA LEU A 186 -20.63 -6.52 -15.72
C LEU A 186 -20.98 -5.93 -14.34
N ALA A 187 -21.99 -5.06 -14.27
CA ALA A 187 -22.48 -4.49 -13.02
C ALA A 187 -22.94 -5.60 -12.03
N ALA A 188 -23.68 -6.59 -12.53
CA ALA A 188 -24.10 -7.74 -11.74
C ALA A 188 -22.90 -8.54 -11.20
N ILE A 189 -21.90 -8.80 -12.05
CA ILE A 189 -20.69 -9.54 -11.68
C ILE A 189 -19.91 -8.79 -10.60
N TRP A 190 -19.58 -7.52 -10.84
CA TRP A 190 -18.83 -6.70 -9.88
C TRP A 190 -19.59 -6.53 -8.56
N GLY A 191 -20.89 -6.19 -8.62
CA GLY A 191 -21.72 -6.08 -7.42
C GLY A 191 -21.80 -7.40 -6.64
N THR A 192 -21.94 -8.53 -7.34
CA THR A 192 -21.97 -9.86 -6.70
C THR A 192 -20.65 -10.19 -6.04
N PHE A 193 -19.50 -9.90 -6.67
CA PHE A 193 -18.19 -10.13 -6.05
C PHE A 193 -18.00 -9.33 -4.75
N VAL A 194 -18.44 -8.07 -4.73
CA VAL A 194 -18.43 -7.28 -3.48
C VAL A 194 -19.34 -7.96 -2.46
N ILE A 195 -20.61 -8.20 -2.75
CA ILE A 195 -21.55 -8.74 -1.75
C ILE A 195 -21.13 -10.14 -1.23
N LEU A 196 -20.59 -11.01 -2.09
CA LEU A 196 -20.15 -12.35 -1.70
C LEU A 196 -18.92 -12.33 -0.77
N ASP A 197 -18.10 -11.27 -0.80
CA ASP A 197 -16.91 -11.18 0.04
C ASP A 197 -17.18 -10.55 1.42
N VAL A 198 -18.40 -10.05 1.66
CA VAL A 198 -18.80 -9.46 2.95
C VAL A 198 -18.48 -10.35 4.17
N PRO A 199 -18.71 -11.69 4.16
CA PRO A 199 -18.33 -12.55 5.29
C PRO A 199 -16.82 -12.57 5.55
N THR A 200 -16.01 -12.68 4.50
CA THR A 200 -14.54 -12.65 4.58
C THR A 200 -14.05 -11.30 5.11
N ALA A 201 -14.57 -10.21 4.55
CA ALA A 201 -14.26 -8.85 4.98
C ALA A 201 -14.66 -8.59 6.44
N THR A 202 -15.79 -9.15 6.90
CA THR A 202 -16.22 -9.09 8.30
C THR A 202 -15.20 -9.75 9.22
N SER A 203 -14.73 -10.95 8.86
CA SER A 203 -13.69 -11.65 9.61
C SER A 203 -12.38 -10.85 9.63
N ALA A 204 -11.97 -10.33 8.47
CA ALA A 204 -10.76 -9.53 8.33
C ALA A 204 -10.78 -8.27 9.22
N VAL A 205 -11.85 -7.47 9.19
CA VAL A 205 -11.96 -6.24 10.00
C VAL A 205 -12.05 -6.55 11.50
N ARG A 206 -12.81 -7.58 11.89
CA ARG A 206 -12.95 -7.95 13.32
C ARG A 206 -11.69 -8.58 13.90
N SER A 207 -10.87 -9.24 13.07
CA SER A 207 -9.68 -9.96 13.52
C SER A 207 -8.66 -9.06 14.25
N TYR A 208 -8.62 -7.75 13.95
CA TYR A 208 -7.72 -6.80 14.62
C TYR A 208 -8.04 -6.55 16.09
N ALA A 209 -9.25 -6.91 16.56
CA ALA A 209 -9.61 -6.77 17.96
C ALA A 209 -8.69 -7.59 18.88
N SER A 210 -8.09 -8.67 18.37
CA SER A 210 -7.13 -9.50 19.11
C SER A 210 -5.91 -8.73 19.60
N TYR A 211 -5.51 -7.66 18.92
CA TYR A 211 -4.33 -6.87 19.28
C TYR A 211 -4.59 -5.85 20.39
N THR A 212 -5.86 -5.54 20.69
CA THR A 212 -6.22 -4.51 21.68
C THR A 212 -5.80 -4.85 23.11
N THR A 213 -5.64 -6.14 23.42
CA THR A 213 -5.27 -6.63 24.75
C THR A 213 -3.81 -7.07 24.86
N VAL A 214 -3.06 -7.04 23.76
CA VAL A 214 -1.67 -7.50 23.76
C VAL A 214 -0.80 -6.43 24.41
N ARG A 215 0.08 -6.84 25.32
CA ARG A 215 1.02 -5.94 26.00
C ARG A 215 2.39 -5.98 25.34
N LEU A 216 3.08 -4.85 25.36
CA LEU A 216 4.50 -4.80 25.03
C LEU A 216 5.29 -5.52 26.11
N THR A 217 6.36 -6.21 25.70
CA THR A 217 7.28 -6.85 26.64
C THR A 217 8.42 -5.89 26.95
N GLU A 218 8.72 -5.73 28.24
CA GLU A 218 9.83 -4.88 28.69
C GLU A 218 11.18 -5.39 28.19
N ARG A 219 12.08 -4.46 27.87
CA ARG A 219 13.40 -4.71 27.34
C ARG A 219 14.38 -3.81 28.09
N ALA A 220 15.59 -4.30 28.32
CA ALA A 220 16.65 -3.45 28.85
C ALA A 220 16.88 -2.27 27.90
N ASP A 221 17.35 -1.15 28.45
CA ASP A 221 17.68 0.06 27.71
C ASP A 221 18.50 -0.27 26.48
N SER A 222 18.16 0.35 25.35
CA SER A 222 18.82 0.19 24.04
C SER A 222 18.73 -1.21 23.39
N ASP A 223 18.06 -2.19 23.98
CA ASP A 223 17.92 -3.55 23.40
C ASP A 223 16.77 -3.65 22.36
N PHE A 224 15.93 -2.63 22.26
CA PHE A 224 14.89 -2.53 21.24
C PHE A 224 14.68 -1.08 20.78
N ALA A 225 14.67 -0.84 19.47
CA ALA A 225 14.37 0.48 18.91
C ALA A 225 13.12 0.47 18.04
N ILE A 226 12.34 1.55 18.11
CA ILE A 226 11.22 1.78 17.20
C ILE A 226 11.56 2.91 16.24
N GLY A 227 11.41 2.65 14.95
CA GLY A 227 11.75 3.57 13.89
C GLY A 227 10.59 3.95 12.97
N LEU A 228 10.87 4.91 12.11
CA LEU A 228 9.95 5.39 11.08
C LEU A 228 10.70 5.48 9.75
N LYS A 229 10.10 4.92 8.69
CA LYS A 229 10.54 5.22 7.33
C LYS A 229 10.06 6.62 6.96
N ILE A 230 11.02 7.47 6.63
CA ILE A 230 10.82 8.84 6.20
C ILE A 230 11.06 8.93 4.70
N PHE A 231 10.47 9.95 4.08
CA PHE A 231 10.52 10.22 2.65
C PHE A 231 9.83 9.17 1.76
N PRO A 232 9.37 9.59 0.56
CA PRO A 232 9.11 8.62 -0.50
C PRO A 232 10.40 7.91 -0.90
N THR A 233 10.31 6.82 -1.65
CA THR A 233 11.50 6.25 -2.32
C THR A 233 12.18 7.34 -3.14
N LEU A 234 13.44 7.64 -2.81
CA LEU A 234 14.18 8.75 -3.35
C LEU A 234 14.78 8.39 -4.72
N THR A 235 14.36 9.10 -5.76
CA THR A 235 14.97 9.09 -7.10
C THR A 235 15.92 10.27 -7.33
N SER A 236 15.94 11.22 -6.39
CA SER A 236 16.79 12.40 -6.32
C SER A 236 16.86 12.87 -4.86
N GLY A 237 17.34 14.09 -4.58
CA GLY A 237 17.34 14.65 -3.23
C GLY A 237 15.94 14.67 -2.56
N PRO A 238 15.88 14.74 -1.22
CA PRO A 238 14.62 14.66 -0.49
C PRO A 238 13.68 15.82 -0.83
N PRO A 239 12.37 15.56 -1.07
CA PRO A 239 11.40 16.64 -1.30
C PRO A 239 11.29 17.56 -0.08
N PRO A 240 11.30 18.90 -0.22
CA PRO A 240 11.27 19.81 0.92
C PRO A 240 10.06 19.62 1.85
N LEU A 241 8.88 19.35 1.28
CA LEU A 241 7.66 19.09 2.07
C LEU A 241 7.76 17.79 2.89
N ALA A 242 8.38 16.75 2.34
CA ALA A 242 8.62 15.50 3.05
C ALA A 242 9.66 15.69 4.15
N LEU A 243 10.70 16.50 3.90
CA LEU A 243 11.74 16.81 4.88
C LEU A 243 11.17 17.47 6.13
N VAL A 244 10.42 18.54 5.97
CA VAL A 244 9.82 19.22 7.13
C VAL A 244 8.79 18.30 7.79
N GLY A 245 7.88 17.71 7.01
CA GLY A 245 6.77 16.94 7.57
C GLY A 245 7.19 15.63 8.24
N ASP A 246 8.07 14.85 7.63
CA ASP A 246 8.40 13.52 8.12
C ASP A 246 9.40 13.57 9.27
N LEU A 247 10.34 14.52 9.27
CA LEU A 247 11.26 14.71 10.39
C LEU A 247 10.54 15.27 11.62
N ASP A 248 9.65 16.25 11.44
CA ASP A 248 8.76 16.73 12.52
C ASP A 248 7.90 15.61 13.10
N LEU A 249 7.39 14.71 12.25
CA LEU A 249 6.65 13.53 12.72
C LEU A 249 7.55 12.56 13.49
N ALA A 250 8.75 12.28 12.98
CA ALA A 250 9.72 11.40 13.62
C ALA A 250 10.14 11.94 15.00
N ASP A 251 10.34 13.25 15.13
CA ASP A 251 10.60 13.93 16.39
C ASP A 251 9.38 13.84 17.34
N THR A 252 8.19 14.15 16.83
CA THR A 252 6.94 14.14 17.62
C THR A 252 6.63 12.76 18.20
N VAL A 253 6.85 11.69 17.43
CA VAL A 253 6.64 10.32 17.93
C VAL A 253 7.80 9.79 18.75
N GLY A 254 8.95 10.48 18.76
CA GLY A 254 10.17 10.04 19.43
C GLY A 254 10.87 8.88 18.73
N ALA A 255 10.81 8.79 17.40
CA ALA A 255 11.42 7.70 16.64
C ALA A 255 12.93 7.59 16.93
N GLN A 256 13.38 6.38 17.24
CA GLN A 256 14.77 6.06 17.60
C GLN A 256 15.59 5.57 16.40
N ALA A 257 14.92 5.22 15.30
CA ALA A 257 15.55 4.86 14.04
C ALA A 257 14.83 5.54 12.87
N LEU A 258 15.62 5.95 11.87
CA LEU A 258 15.13 6.51 10.62
C LEU A 258 15.44 5.53 9.49
N SER A 259 14.47 5.30 8.61
CA SER A 259 14.66 4.49 7.41
C SER A 259 14.44 5.30 6.15
N VAL A 260 15.36 5.20 5.20
CA VAL A 260 15.30 5.90 3.91
C VAL A 260 15.46 4.90 2.78
N TYR A 261 14.53 4.92 1.82
CA TYR A 261 14.60 4.07 0.64
C TYR A 261 15.09 4.90 -0.54
N ILE A 262 16.06 4.37 -1.27
CA ILE A 262 16.70 5.04 -2.41
C ILE A 262 16.54 4.14 -3.62
N ALA A 263 16.00 4.67 -4.72
CA ALA A 263 16.02 3.98 -6.00
C ALA A 263 17.40 4.12 -6.65
N PRO A 264 17.82 3.23 -7.56
CA PRO A 264 19.13 3.33 -8.21
C PRO A 264 19.42 4.70 -8.86
N SER A 265 18.42 5.35 -9.44
CA SER A 265 18.52 6.70 -9.99
C SER A 265 18.86 7.79 -8.95
N GLY A 266 18.47 7.59 -7.69
CA GLY A 266 18.76 8.49 -6.56
C GLY A 266 20.15 8.32 -5.94
N THR A 267 20.99 7.43 -6.47
CA THR A 267 22.33 7.14 -5.92
C THR A 267 23.45 8.00 -6.51
N SER A 268 23.09 9.12 -7.14
CA SER A 268 24.05 10.12 -7.62
C SER A 268 24.67 10.88 -6.45
N ASN A 269 25.93 11.30 -6.58
CA ASN A 269 26.64 12.02 -5.51
C ASN A 269 25.84 13.24 -5.03
N ALA A 270 25.33 14.08 -5.95
CA ALA A 270 24.54 15.25 -5.58
C ALA A 270 23.27 14.92 -4.77
N SER A 271 22.58 13.81 -5.09
CA SER A 271 21.39 13.39 -4.35
C SER A 271 21.74 12.88 -2.96
N LEU A 272 22.82 12.10 -2.86
CA LEU A 272 23.32 11.57 -1.60
C LEU A 272 23.88 12.67 -0.69
N ASP A 273 24.61 13.64 -1.24
CA ASP A 273 25.13 14.80 -0.51
C ASP A 273 23.98 15.67 0.02
N SER A 274 22.95 15.90 -0.80
CA SER A 274 21.74 16.61 -0.38
C SER A 274 21.01 15.90 0.76
N LEU A 275 20.89 14.56 0.67
CA LEU A 275 20.29 13.75 1.72
C LEU A 275 21.14 13.74 3.00
N ALA A 276 22.47 13.59 2.87
CA ALA A 276 23.41 13.63 3.98
C ALA A 276 23.29 14.96 4.75
N HIS A 277 23.30 16.08 4.02
CA HIS A 277 23.16 17.40 4.62
C HIS A 277 21.80 17.59 5.30
N SER A 278 20.72 17.09 4.68
CA SER A 278 19.37 17.14 5.25
C SER A 278 19.23 16.34 6.55
N LEU A 279 19.99 15.25 6.70
CA LEU A 279 19.96 14.37 7.86
C LEU A 279 21.01 14.73 8.92
N ALA A 280 22.04 15.53 8.59
CA ALA A 280 23.18 15.78 9.47
C ALA A 280 22.76 16.31 10.86
N ASP A 281 21.86 17.28 10.90
CA ASP A 281 21.41 17.90 12.15
C ASP A 281 20.22 17.15 12.78
N GLN A 282 19.49 16.37 11.98
CA GLN A 282 18.18 15.80 12.33
C GLN A 282 18.26 14.32 12.72
N ARG A 283 19.35 13.64 12.34
CA ARG A 283 19.60 12.25 12.74
C ARG A 283 19.82 12.14 14.25
N GLY A 284 20.57 13.07 14.85
CA GLY A 284 20.99 12.95 16.26
C GLY A 284 21.62 11.58 16.53
N ASP A 285 21.22 10.94 17.63
CA ASP A 285 21.68 9.59 18.01
C ASP A 285 20.84 8.46 17.38
N ARG A 286 19.96 8.76 16.42
CA ARG A 286 19.07 7.77 15.81
C ARG A 286 19.84 6.84 14.88
N GLN A 287 19.45 5.57 14.89
CA GLN A 287 19.97 4.60 13.95
C GLN A 287 19.45 4.90 12.54
N LEU A 288 20.34 4.89 11.55
CA LEU A 288 20.01 5.13 10.15
C LEU A 288 20.02 3.82 9.36
N PHE A 289 18.85 3.49 8.82
CA PHE A 289 18.63 2.41 7.86
C PHE A 289 18.54 3.00 6.47
N VAL A 290 19.38 2.54 5.55
CA VAL A 290 19.27 2.89 4.13
C VAL A 290 19.02 1.64 3.34
N ALA A 291 18.03 1.68 2.45
CA ALA A 291 17.68 0.55 1.61
C ALA A 291 17.66 0.92 0.15
N LEU A 292 18.11 -0.02 -0.69
CA LEU A 292 18.00 0.12 -2.14
C LEU A 292 16.68 -0.50 -2.60
N ASP A 293 15.81 0.35 -3.17
CA ASP A 293 14.50 -0.05 -3.69
C ASP A 293 14.59 -0.34 -5.18
N LEU A 294 14.47 -1.61 -5.55
CA LEU A 294 14.53 -2.09 -6.93
C LEU A 294 13.12 -2.29 -7.54
N SER A 295 12.06 -1.85 -6.87
CA SER A 295 10.67 -2.19 -7.24
C SER A 295 10.12 -1.45 -8.45
N ASN A 296 10.80 -0.38 -8.90
CA ASN A 296 10.44 0.43 -10.08
C ASN A 296 11.51 0.36 -11.19
N GLU A 297 12.45 -0.58 -11.11
CA GLU A 297 13.50 -0.75 -12.10
C GLU A 297 13.00 -1.48 -13.36
N HIS A 298 13.71 -1.27 -14.47
CA HIS A 298 13.45 -2.02 -15.69
C HIS A 298 14.11 -3.38 -15.60
N LYS A 299 13.39 -4.44 -15.97
CA LYS A 299 13.94 -5.79 -16.03
C LYS A 299 15.14 -5.84 -16.99
N PRO A 300 16.37 -6.14 -16.51
CA PRO A 300 17.51 -6.29 -17.38
C PRO A 300 17.37 -7.53 -18.27
N ALA A 301 17.91 -7.45 -19.49
CA ALA A 301 18.02 -8.60 -20.37
C ALA A 301 18.85 -9.70 -19.67
N PRO A 302 18.58 -11.00 -19.92
CA PRO A 302 19.30 -12.10 -19.24
C PRO A 302 20.82 -11.97 -19.29
N ALA A 303 21.37 -11.57 -20.45
CA ALA A 303 22.81 -11.36 -20.65
C ALA A 303 23.40 -10.19 -19.83
N GLN A 304 22.56 -9.26 -19.37
CA GLN A 304 22.96 -8.06 -18.62
C GLN A 304 22.70 -8.20 -17.11
N GLN A 305 22.13 -9.32 -16.65
CA GLN A 305 21.72 -9.47 -15.25
C GLN A 305 22.90 -9.38 -14.27
N ALA A 306 24.04 -10.01 -14.58
CA ALA A 306 25.23 -9.95 -13.73
C ALA A 306 25.74 -8.50 -13.61
N ALA A 307 25.98 -7.84 -14.76
CA ALA A 307 26.42 -6.45 -14.80
C ALA A 307 25.45 -5.48 -14.10
N TYR A 308 24.14 -5.74 -14.19
CA TYR A 308 23.13 -4.98 -13.46
C TYR A 308 23.33 -5.09 -11.94
N PHE A 309 23.47 -6.30 -11.40
CA PHE A 309 23.68 -6.49 -9.96
C PHE A 309 25.05 -5.98 -9.48
N ASP A 310 26.08 -6.05 -10.30
CA ASP A 310 27.38 -5.43 -10.01
C ASP A 310 27.26 -3.90 -9.91
N ALA A 311 26.50 -3.27 -10.82
CA ALA A 311 26.21 -1.84 -10.74
C ALA A 311 25.44 -1.50 -9.46
N ARG A 312 24.42 -2.29 -9.08
CA ARG A 312 23.68 -2.09 -7.82
C ARG A 312 24.58 -2.25 -6.59
N ALA A 313 25.60 -3.11 -6.63
CA ALA A 313 26.55 -3.24 -5.52
C ALA A 313 27.47 -2.02 -5.42
N ALA A 314 27.88 -1.44 -6.56
CA ALA A 314 28.61 -0.17 -6.59
C ALA A 314 27.77 1.00 -6.07
N ASP A 315 26.46 1.00 -6.34
CA ASP A 315 25.52 1.99 -5.81
C ASP A 315 25.49 1.95 -4.26
N LEU A 316 25.48 0.74 -3.67
CA LEU A 316 25.58 0.57 -2.20
C LEU A 316 26.89 1.12 -1.64
N ALA A 317 28.01 0.93 -2.34
CA ALA A 317 29.29 1.51 -1.92
C ALA A 317 29.22 3.04 -1.84
N ARG A 318 28.56 3.70 -2.81
CA ARG A 318 28.37 5.15 -2.80
C ARG A 318 27.47 5.58 -1.65
N ILE A 319 26.36 4.87 -1.43
CA ILE A 319 25.44 5.11 -0.31
C ILE A 319 26.17 5.04 1.03
N VAL A 320 26.93 3.98 1.28
CA VAL A 320 27.65 3.77 2.55
C VAL A 320 28.69 4.88 2.79
N ARG A 321 29.41 5.31 1.73
CA ARG A 321 30.39 6.40 1.84
C ARG A 321 29.74 7.75 2.14
N ALA A 322 28.60 8.04 1.54
CA ALA A 322 27.98 9.36 1.64
C ALA A 322 27.13 9.53 2.90
N LEU A 323 26.39 8.48 3.30
CA LEU A 323 25.40 8.58 4.36
C LEU A 323 25.86 7.99 5.70
N HIS A 324 26.93 7.17 5.70
CA HIS A 324 27.39 6.44 6.87
C HIS A 324 26.24 5.80 7.67
N PRO A 325 25.42 4.94 7.05
CA PRO A 325 24.29 4.32 7.72
C PRO A 325 24.77 3.30 8.76
N ASP A 326 23.95 3.04 9.76
CA ASP A 326 24.17 1.94 10.71
C ASP A 326 23.80 0.60 10.04
N PHE A 327 22.74 0.63 9.22
CA PHE A 327 22.19 -0.52 8.53
C PHE A 327 22.02 -0.23 7.03
N ILE A 328 22.51 -1.13 6.18
CA ILE A 328 22.30 -1.10 4.73
C ILE A 328 21.50 -2.32 4.29
N VAL A 329 20.44 -2.11 3.51
CA VAL A 329 19.60 -3.18 2.95
C VAL A 329 19.81 -3.22 1.43
N PRO A 330 20.56 -4.21 0.90
CA PRO A 330 20.90 -4.28 -0.52
C PRO A 330 19.70 -4.34 -1.47
N ALA A 331 18.58 -4.93 -1.06
CA ALA A 331 17.35 -4.94 -1.83
C ALA A 331 16.14 -5.12 -0.90
N ILE A 332 15.16 -4.24 -1.04
CA ILE A 332 13.85 -4.37 -0.38
C ILE A 332 13.03 -5.49 -1.01
N ASP A 333 12.51 -6.37 -0.14
CA ASP A 333 11.64 -7.51 -0.46
C ASP A 333 11.97 -8.19 -1.81
N PRO A 334 13.13 -8.87 -1.91
CA PRO A 334 13.68 -9.36 -3.18
C PRO A 334 12.75 -10.28 -3.97
N ASN A 335 11.96 -11.10 -3.26
CA ASN A 335 11.01 -12.03 -3.86
C ASN A 335 9.59 -11.47 -4.02
N GLY A 336 9.29 -10.32 -3.41
CA GLY A 336 8.04 -9.59 -3.60
C GLY A 336 8.27 -8.32 -4.40
N ALA A 337 8.56 -7.20 -3.73
CA ALA A 337 8.71 -5.89 -4.36
C ALA A 337 9.68 -5.81 -5.54
N ALA A 338 10.93 -6.23 -5.37
CA ALA A 338 11.91 -6.20 -6.46
C ALA A 338 11.54 -7.14 -7.61
N SER A 339 10.96 -8.30 -7.30
CA SER A 339 10.53 -9.27 -8.31
C SER A 339 9.36 -8.78 -9.17
N ARG A 340 8.64 -7.71 -8.78
CA ARG A 340 7.63 -7.06 -9.64
C ARG A 340 8.28 -6.38 -10.85
N ALA A 341 9.34 -5.61 -10.60
CA ALA A 341 10.08 -4.88 -11.62
C ALA A 341 11.00 -5.80 -12.43
N LEU A 342 11.79 -6.63 -11.73
CA LEU A 342 12.82 -7.47 -12.35
C LEU A 342 12.27 -8.81 -12.86
N GLY A 343 11.01 -9.12 -12.56
CA GLY A 343 10.45 -10.45 -12.72
C GLY A 343 11.06 -11.46 -11.75
N ARG A 344 10.83 -12.74 -12.03
CA ARG A 344 11.38 -13.83 -11.20
C ARG A 344 12.89 -13.97 -11.38
N VAL A 345 13.65 -13.45 -10.42
CA VAL A 345 15.12 -13.58 -10.35
C VAL A 345 15.51 -14.87 -9.61
N PRO A 346 16.39 -15.75 -10.10
CA PRO A 346 16.80 -16.96 -9.39
C PRO A 346 17.37 -16.68 -8.00
N ILE A 347 17.08 -17.54 -7.02
CA ILE A 347 17.55 -17.32 -5.64
C ILE A 347 19.08 -17.34 -5.51
N ALA A 348 19.76 -18.17 -6.31
CA ALA A 348 21.22 -18.19 -6.35
C ALA A 348 21.82 -16.83 -6.75
N LEU A 349 21.13 -16.10 -7.64
CA LEU A 349 21.56 -14.77 -8.06
C LEU A 349 21.35 -13.74 -6.96
N TRP A 350 20.23 -13.82 -6.22
CA TRP A 350 20.04 -13.00 -5.02
C TRP A 350 21.13 -13.27 -3.98
N ILE A 351 21.41 -14.53 -3.67
CA ILE A 351 22.47 -14.92 -2.72
C ILE A 351 23.83 -14.37 -3.15
N ALA A 352 24.19 -14.49 -4.43
CA ALA A 352 25.42 -13.94 -4.97
C ALA A 352 25.48 -12.42 -4.82
N TYR A 353 24.39 -11.72 -5.15
CA TYR A 353 24.27 -10.27 -5.00
C TYR A 353 24.41 -9.82 -3.54
N PHE A 354 23.67 -10.41 -2.60
CA PHE A 354 23.77 -10.06 -1.18
C PHE A 354 25.16 -10.34 -0.61
N ARG A 355 25.82 -11.43 -1.03
CA ARG A 355 27.21 -11.72 -0.65
C ARG A 355 28.16 -10.63 -1.16
N HIS A 356 28.04 -10.23 -2.42
CA HIS A 356 28.88 -9.21 -3.02
C HIS A 356 28.64 -7.82 -2.38
N ALA A 357 27.37 -7.48 -2.16
CA ALA A 357 26.96 -6.25 -1.47
C ALA A 357 27.53 -6.17 -0.06
N ALA A 358 27.50 -7.28 0.70
CA ALA A 358 28.05 -7.31 2.06
C ALA A 358 29.57 -7.05 2.06
N LEU A 359 30.30 -7.74 1.18
CA LEU A 359 31.74 -7.56 1.04
C LEU A 359 32.10 -6.10 0.71
N ILE A 360 31.40 -5.48 -0.25
CA ILE A 360 31.64 -4.08 -0.64
C ILE A 360 31.32 -3.12 0.51
N ALA A 361 30.19 -3.32 1.19
CA ALA A 361 29.79 -2.47 2.31
C ALA A 361 30.81 -2.52 3.45
N HIS A 362 31.26 -3.71 3.84
CA HIS A 362 32.26 -3.90 4.89
C HIS A 362 33.65 -3.39 4.49
N GLN A 363 34.02 -3.45 3.21
CA GLN A 363 35.26 -2.83 2.70
C GLN A 363 35.25 -1.30 2.83
N VAL A 364 34.09 -0.67 2.62
CA VAL A 364 33.93 0.78 2.78
C VAL A 364 33.89 1.16 4.26
N THR A 365 33.12 0.44 5.07
CA THR A 365 32.96 0.72 6.50
C THR A 365 32.69 -0.59 7.24
N PRO A 366 33.67 -1.15 7.96
CA PRO A 366 33.49 -2.43 8.67
C PRO A 366 32.41 -2.44 9.75
N LYS A 367 31.96 -1.25 10.18
CA LYS A 367 30.90 -1.09 11.19
C LYS A 367 29.48 -1.14 10.62
N VAL A 368 29.30 -0.94 9.32
CA VAL A 368 27.96 -0.97 8.71
C VAL A 368 27.42 -2.39 8.74
N ARG A 369 26.14 -2.53 9.07
CA ARG A 369 25.47 -3.83 9.13
C ARG A 369 24.64 -4.06 7.89
N VAL A 370 24.82 -5.22 7.26
CA VAL A 370 24.18 -5.56 6.00
C VAL A 370 23.01 -6.49 6.26
N LEU A 371 21.82 -6.12 5.79
CA LEU A 371 20.57 -6.81 6.11
C LEU A 371 19.95 -7.51 4.91
N ALA A 372 19.59 -8.78 5.08
CA ALA A 372 18.75 -9.49 4.12
C ALA A 372 17.27 -9.25 4.47
N HIS A 373 16.48 -8.74 3.52
CA HIS A 373 15.07 -8.46 3.73
C HIS A 373 14.17 -9.58 3.21
N ILE A 374 13.20 -10.01 4.02
CA ILE A 374 12.26 -11.09 3.75
C ILE A 374 10.81 -10.58 3.93
N GLY A 375 10.03 -10.51 2.85
CA GLY A 375 8.66 -9.97 2.91
C GLY A 375 7.52 -10.91 2.47
N GLY A 376 7.82 -11.92 1.65
CA GLY A 376 6.79 -12.79 1.08
C GLY A 376 6.37 -13.99 1.94
N PHE A 377 7.23 -14.47 2.84
CA PHE A 377 7.01 -15.69 3.65
C PHE A 377 6.70 -16.96 2.85
N GLY A 378 7.13 -17.02 1.58
CA GLY A 378 6.99 -18.21 0.74
C GLY A 378 8.21 -19.15 0.77
N ALA A 379 8.18 -20.21 -0.05
CA ALA A 379 9.29 -21.18 -0.14
C ALA A 379 10.63 -20.54 -0.54
N ARG A 380 10.59 -19.52 -1.40
CA ARG A 380 11.80 -18.79 -1.85
C ARG A 380 12.35 -17.87 -0.75
N ASP A 381 11.47 -17.27 0.02
CA ASP A 381 11.82 -16.47 1.20
C ASP A 381 12.39 -17.36 2.30
N SER A 382 11.83 -18.54 2.52
CA SER A 382 12.37 -19.55 3.43
C SER A 382 13.79 -19.95 3.06
N ALA A 383 14.06 -20.21 1.78
CA ALA A 383 15.41 -20.53 1.31
C ALA A 383 16.39 -19.35 1.43
N LEU A 384 15.93 -18.10 1.19
CA LEU A 384 16.76 -16.91 1.34
C LEU A 384 17.06 -16.65 2.82
N TYR A 385 16.06 -16.82 3.68
CA TYR A 385 16.18 -16.75 5.14
C TYR A 385 17.18 -17.79 5.65
N ALA A 386 17.04 -19.06 5.25
CA ALA A 386 17.92 -20.13 5.70
C ALA A 386 19.39 -19.88 5.35
N TRP A 387 19.65 -19.32 4.15
CA TRP A 387 20.97 -18.85 3.77
C TRP A 387 21.43 -17.66 4.63
N ALA A 388 20.61 -16.62 4.76
CA ALA A 388 20.98 -15.39 5.48
C ALA A 388 21.27 -15.65 6.97
N ALA A 389 20.47 -16.51 7.60
CA ALA A 389 20.58 -16.89 9.01
C ALA A 389 21.76 -17.83 9.29
N ALA A 390 22.30 -18.50 8.27
CA ALA A 390 23.45 -19.38 8.45
C ALA A 390 24.66 -18.60 8.99
N PRO A 391 25.44 -19.17 9.93
CA PRO A 391 26.64 -18.51 10.48
C PRO A 391 27.67 -18.12 9.40
N ALA A 392 27.78 -18.91 8.33
CA ALA A 392 28.70 -18.65 7.23
C ALA A 392 28.24 -17.54 6.26
N SER A 393 27.02 -17.02 6.41
CA SER A 393 26.54 -15.93 5.56
C SER A 393 27.16 -14.60 6.01
N PRO A 394 27.65 -13.77 5.07
CA PRO A 394 28.28 -12.48 5.37
C PRO A 394 27.27 -11.37 5.71
N VAL A 395 25.96 -11.69 5.73
CA VAL A 395 24.90 -10.76 6.14
C VAL A 395 24.85 -10.71 7.67
N ASP A 396 24.72 -9.52 8.24
CA ASP A 396 24.84 -9.30 9.69
C ASP A 396 23.50 -9.43 10.43
N ALA A 397 22.38 -9.17 9.75
CA ALA A 397 21.04 -9.23 10.32
C ALA A 397 19.96 -9.51 9.26
N ILE A 398 18.73 -9.77 9.71
CA ILE A 398 17.61 -10.14 8.85
C ILE A 398 16.41 -9.23 9.11
N GLY A 399 15.82 -8.70 8.04
CA GLY A 399 14.63 -7.87 8.09
C GLY A 399 13.36 -8.62 7.70
N PHE A 400 12.25 -8.38 8.41
CA PHE A 400 10.92 -8.88 8.05
C PHE A 400 9.97 -7.76 7.62
N THR A 401 9.07 -8.06 6.66
CA THR A 401 7.87 -7.25 6.40
C THR A 401 6.65 -7.87 7.09
N LEU A 402 6.17 -7.22 8.15
CA LEU A 402 4.98 -7.64 8.88
C LEU A 402 3.84 -6.67 8.59
N PHE A 403 3.09 -7.03 7.54
CA PHE A 403 1.99 -6.23 7.01
C PHE A 403 0.75 -7.11 6.81
N PRO A 404 -0.45 -6.65 7.19
CA PRO A 404 -1.69 -7.38 6.89
C PRO A 404 -2.02 -7.32 5.39
N TRP A 405 -2.73 -8.35 4.92
CA TRP A 405 -3.25 -8.49 3.57
C TRP A 405 -4.77 -8.74 3.60
N LEU A 406 -5.33 -9.35 2.55
CA LEU A 406 -6.77 -9.59 2.37
C LEU A 406 -7.48 -10.20 3.59
N GLY A 407 -6.82 -11.11 4.31
CA GLY A 407 -7.39 -11.73 5.51
C GLY A 407 -7.27 -10.89 6.77
N GLY A 408 -6.89 -9.62 6.68
CA GLY A 408 -6.72 -8.73 7.83
C GLY A 408 -5.62 -9.22 8.78
N ALA A 409 -5.88 -9.13 10.10
CA ALA A 409 -4.93 -9.56 11.13
C ALA A 409 -4.56 -11.05 11.03
N ALA A 410 -5.45 -11.91 10.54
CA ALA A 410 -5.16 -13.34 10.40
C ALA A 410 -3.94 -13.61 9.48
N THR A 411 -3.76 -12.78 8.44
CA THR A 411 -2.58 -12.87 7.57
C THR A 411 -1.30 -12.37 8.24
N LEU A 412 -1.42 -11.32 9.06
CA LEU A 412 -0.32 -10.81 9.87
C LEU A 412 0.11 -11.85 10.92
N ASP A 413 -0.84 -12.48 11.60
CA ASP A 413 -0.61 -13.58 12.54
C ASP A 413 0.07 -14.78 11.88
N ALA A 414 -0.32 -15.14 10.65
CA ALA A 414 0.32 -16.21 9.92
C ALA A 414 1.78 -15.91 9.57
N ARG A 415 2.10 -14.64 9.24
CA ARG A 415 3.47 -14.19 9.01
C ARG A 415 4.29 -14.20 10.28
N MET A 416 3.73 -13.68 11.39
CA MET A 416 4.38 -13.70 12.71
C MET A 416 4.67 -15.13 13.19
N ARG A 417 3.73 -16.08 13.01
CA ARG A 417 3.97 -17.50 13.33
C ARG A 417 5.05 -18.13 12.44
N THR A 418 5.09 -17.79 11.16
CA THR A 418 6.15 -18.26 10.26
C THR A 418 7.51 -17.69 10.68
N ALA A 419 7.56 -16.40 11.02
CA ALA A 419 8.77 -15.76 11.56
C ALA A 419 9.23 -16.44 12.86
N ASP A 420 8.31 -16.76 13.78
CA ASP A 420 8.65 -17.49 15.02
C ASP A 420 9.25 -18.87 14.72
N SER A 421 8.67 -19.62 13.78
CA SER A 421 9.19 -20.92 13.35
C SER A 421 10.63 -20.81 12.82
N TRP A 422 10.88 -19.77 12.02
CA TRP A 422 12.20 -19.48 11.47
C TRP A 422 13.22 -19.01 12.51
N LEU A 423 12.81 -18.19 13.48
CA LEU A 423 13.65 -17.77 14.60
C LEU A 423 14.05 -18.98 15.45
N ASN A 424 13.09 -19.84 15.78
CA ASN A 424 13.29 -21.02 16.62
C ASN A 424 14.08 -22.15 15.92
N SER A 425 14.29 -22.05 14.60
CA SER A 425 15.10 -23.02 13.85
C SER A 425 16.61 -22.86 14.11
N TYR A 426 17.04 -21.76 14.74
CA TYR A 426 18.43 -21.46 15.04
C TYR A 426 18.61 -21.23 16.55
N PRO A 427 19.49 -21.98 17.24
CA PRO A 427 19.71 -21.81 18.68
C PRO A 427 20.21 -20.41 19.06
N GLU A 428 21.09 -19.85 18.23
CA GLU A 428 21.62 -18.50 18.33
C GLU A 428 21.25 -17.74 17.05
N PRO A 429 20.03 -17.23 16.95
CA PRO A 429 19.62 -16.49 15.77
C PRO A 429 20.47 -15.22 15.66
N LYS A 430 20.80 -14.86 14.41
CA LYS A 430 21.31 -13.50 14.10
C LYS A 430 20.31 -12.46 14.59
N GLU A 431 20.73 -11.20 14.56
CA GLU A 431 19.81 -10.12 14.85
C GLU A 431 18.71 -9.99 13.79
N HIS A 432 17.49 -9.70 14.25
CA HIS A 432 16.33 -9.46 13.38
C HIS A 432 15.74 -8.06 13.60
N TRP A 433 15.13 -7.54 12.54
CA TRP A 433 14.36 -6.31 12.56
C TRP A 433 13.03 -6.51 11.84
N VAL A 434 11.98 -5.84 12.29
CA VAL A 434 10.82 -5.61 11.43
C VAL A 434 11.11 -4.35 10.62
N LEU A 435 11.47 -4.49 9.35
CA LEU A 435 11.80 -3.34 8.50
C LEU A 435 10.57 -2.63 7.97
N GLU A 436 9.44 -3.34 7.91
CA GLU A 436 8.19 -2.80 7.40
C GLU A 436 7.02 -3.29 8.26
N ALA A 437 6.58 -2.46 9.20
CA ALA A 437 5.34 -2.62 9.95
C ALA A 437 4.28 -1.62 9.45
N GLY A 438 3.02 -2.04 9.36
CA GLY A 438 1.94 -1.10 9.00
C GLY A 438 0.57 -1.74 8.85
N GLY A 439 -0.29 -1.10 8.08
CA GLY A 439 -1.64 -1.57 7.82
C GLY A 439 -2.28 -0.92 6.60
N LEU A 440 -3.51 -1.32 6.30
CA LEU A 440 -4.26 -0.90 5.11
C LEU A 440 -5.43 0.00 5.51
N PRO A 441 -5.22 1.29 5.84
CA PRO A 441 -6.28 2.14 6.38
C PRO A 441 -7.43 2.34 5.40
N MET A 442 -7.17 2.43 4.08
CA MET A 442 -8.25 2.58 3.09
C MET A 442 -9.09 1.31 2.89
N ALA A 443 -8.53 0.13 3.17
CA ALA A 443 -9.25 -1.14 3.07
C ALA A 443 -9.94 -1.48 4.39
N HIS A 444 -9.22 -1.44 5.51
CA HIS A 444 -9.66 -1.96 6.80
C HIS A 444 -9.93 -0.88 7.87
N GLY A 445 -9.60 0.38 7.61
CA GLY A 445 -9.79 1.50 8.53
C GLY A 445 -8.53 1.89 9.31
N GLU A 446 -8.46 3.15 9.75
CA GLU A 446 -7.31 3.69 10.50
C GLU A 446 -7.13 3.02 11.87
N GLY A 447 -8.23 2.62 12.52
CA GLY A 447 -8.17 1.85 13.77
C GLY A 447 -7.51 0.47 13.57
N SER A 448 -7.80 -0.21 12.45
CA SER A 448 -7.15 -1.48 12.12
C SER A 448 -5.66 -1.31 11.79
N GLN A 449 -5.28 -0.21 11.14
CA GLN A 449 -3.86 0.14 10.94
C GLN A 449 -3.14 0.31 12.27
N ALA A 450 -3.71 1.07 13.20
CA ALA A 450 -3.18 1.26 14.55
C ALA A 450 -3.01 -0.07 15.30
N SER A 451 -4.04 -0.93 15.30
CA SER A 451 -3.98 -2.25 15.92
C SER A 451 -2.93 -3.16 15.28
N ALA A 452 -2.77 -3.13 13.96
CA ALA A 452 -1.78 -3.95 13.26
C ALA A 452 -0.34 -3.55 13.64
N ILE A 453 -0.06 -2.24 13.72
CA ILE A 453 1.23 -1.71 14.15
C ILE A 453 1.49 -2.10 15.61
N TRP A 454 0.51 -1.93 16.49
CA TRP A 454 0.63 -2.34 17.89
C TRP A 454 0.93 -3.83 18.05
N GLY A 455 0.15 -4.69 17.39
CA GLY A 455 0.35 -6.14 17.42
C GLY A 455 1.73 -6.56 16.90
N THR A 456 2.22 -5.89 15.85
CA THR A 456 3.57 -6.12 15.30
C THR A 456 4.66 -5.73 16.30
N ILE A 457 4.55 -4.57 16.95
CA ILE A 457 5.52 -4.11 17.95
C ILE A 457 5.48 -5.01 19.20
N ALA A 458 4.30 -5.40 19.64
CA ALA A 458 4.14 -6.31 20.77
C ALA A 458 4.76 -7.70 20.48
N TRP A 459 4.53 -8.23 19.28
CA TRP A 459 5.22 -9.43 18.83
C TRP A 459 6.74 -9.21 18.82
N ALA A 460 7.24 -8.16 18.19
CA ALA A 460 8.67 -7.90 18.07
C ALA A 460 9.37 -7.77 19.43
N THR A 461 8.81 -6.98 20.35
CA THR A 461 9.37 -6.77 21.70
C THR A 461 9.46 -8.05 22.53
N SER A 462 8.55 -9.00 22.32
CA SER A 462 8.56 -10.27 23.04
C SER A 462 9.59 -11.30 22.52
N ARG A 463 10.38 -10.96 21.48
CA ARG A 463 11.43 -11.84 20.93
C ARG A 463 12.81 -11.20 21.11
N ARG A 464 13.68 -11.85 21.88
CA ARG A 464 15.03 -11.33 22.18
C ARG A 464 15.91 -11.11 20.95
N ALA A 465 15.73 -11.91 19.91
CA ALA A 465 16.46 -11.80 18.65
C ALA A 465 16.06 -10.56 17.84
N VAL A 466 14.84 -10.06 18.03
CA VAL A 466 14.32 -8.90 17.31
C VAL A 466 14.74 -7.63 18.06
N LYS A 467 15.51 -6.77 17.40
CA LYS A 467 16.11 -5.56 17.99
C LYS A 467 15.37 -4.28 17.64
N GLY A 468 14.33 -4.37 16.81
CA GLY A 468 13.45 -3.24 16.61
C GLY A 468 12.43 -3.43 15.51
N ALA A 469 11.61 -2.40 15.35
CA ALA A 469 10.55 -2.34 14.35
C ALA A 469 10.45 -0.95 13.72
N ILE A 470 10.34 -0.90 12.40
CA ILE A 470 10.23 0.32 11.61
C ILE A 470 8.84 0.37 10.99
N VAL A 471 8.10 1.44 11.25
CA VAL A 471 6.82 1.70 10.58
C VAL A 471 7.08 2.20 9.16
N LEU A 472 6.40 1.59 8.18
CA LEU A 472 6.76 1.65 6.76
C LEU A 472 6.65 3.02 6.10
N GLU A 473 5.78 3.93 6.52
CA GLU A 473 5.71 5.26 5.89
C GLU A 473 5.28 6.33 6.89
N ALA A 474 6.03 7.43 6.95
CA ALA A 474 5.64 8.63 7.67
C ALA A 474 4.37 9.28 7.08
N SER A 475 4.30 9.36 5.75
CA SER A 475 3.22 10.01 5.02
C SER A 475 2.77 9.18 3.82
N ASP A 476 1.55 9.42 3.34
CA ASP A 476 1.09 8.80 2.10
C ASP A 476 1.85 9.37 0.90
N TYR A 477 2.54 8.51 0.16
CA TYR A 477 3.36 8.85 -1.01
C TYR A 477 2.87 8.14 -2.29
N GLY A 478 1.56 8.22 -2.54
CA GLY A 478 0.90 7.51 -3.64
C GLY A 478 0.39 6.13 -3.25
N THR A 479 0.83 5.61 -2.11
CA THR A 479 0.23 4.46 -1.41
C THR A 479 -0.39 4.94 -0.09
N PRO A 480 -1.65 4.59 0.22
CA PRO A 480 -2.33 5.12 1.39
C PRO A 480 -2.05 4.28 2.64
N VAL A 481 -0.79 4.21 3.06
CA VAL A 481 -0.31 3.36 4.17
C VAL A 481 0.43 4.12 5.26
N GLY A 482 0.67 5.42 5.08
CA GLY A 482 1.47 6.23 5.98
C GLY A 482 0.80 6.54 7.31
N LEU A 483 1.56 7.15 8.21
CA LEU A 483 1.03 7.70 9.46
C LEU A 483 0.35 9.05 9.25
N ARG A 484 0.60 9.72 8.13
CA ARG A 484 -0.06 10.96 7.73
C ARG A 484 -0.81 10.79 6.41
N ALA A 485 -2.09 11.13 6.42
CA ALA A 485 -2.94 11.14 5.23
C ALA A 485 -2.50 12.24 4.24
N PRO A 486 -2.93 12.19 2.96
CA PRO A 486 -2.42 13.10 1.93
C PRO A 486 -2.76 14.58 2.17
N GLY A 487 -3.78 14.88 2.99
CA GLY A 487 -4.10 16.24 3.43
C GLY A 487 -3.18 16.80 4.51
N GLY A 488 -2.25 16.00 5.02
CA GLY A 488 -1.37 16.35 6.12
C GLY A 488 -1.89 15.95 7.51
N ARG A 489 -3.10 15.38 7.60
CA ARG A 489 -3.69 14.91 8.86
C ARG A 489 -2.93 13.69 9.38
N VAL A 490 -2.51 13.75 10.64
CA VAL A 490 -1.90 12.61 11.34
C VAL A 490 -2.99 11.59 11.70
N ARG A 491 -2.70 10.31 11.47
CA ARG A 491 -3.60 9.19 11.77
C ARG A 491 -3.40 8.69 13.21
N PRO A 492 -4.42 8.03 13.81
CA PRO A 492 -4.30 7.44 15.15
C PRO A 492 -3.12 6.48 15.33
N ALA A 493 -2.65 5.85 14.25
CA ALA A 493 -1.48 4.99 14.27
C ALA A 493 -0.19 5.71 14.73
N ALA A 494 -0.05 7.02 14.52
CA ALA A 494 1.09 7.78 15.01
C ALA A 494 1.08 7.91 16.53
N GLU A 495 -0.09 8.11 17.13
CA GLU A 495 -0.24 8.13 18.59
C GLU A 495 0.06 6.76 19.19
N VAL A 496 -0.36 5.68 18.53
CA VAL A 496 -0.01 4.31 18.93
C VAL A 496 1.50 4.09 18.93
N LEU A 497 2.19 4.61 17.91
CA LEU A 497 3.64 4.54 17.81
C LEU A 497 4.32 5.32 18.95
N ALA A 498 3.90 6.57 19.17
CA ALA A 498 4.42 7.42 20.24
C ALA A 498 4.22 6.78 21.63
N ARG A 499 3.03 6.22 21.88
CA ARG A 499 2.76 5.47 23.12
C ARG A 499 3.64 4.25 23.26
N ALA A 500 3.87 3.48 22.19
CA ALA A 500 4.72 2.30 22.25
C ALA A 500 6.18 2.66 22.59
N ILE A 501 6.70 3.73 21.98
CA ILE A 501 8.03 4.29 22.29
C ILE A 501 8.09 4.73 23.75
N HIS A 502 7.10 5.50 24.20
CA HIS A 502 7.05 6.01 25.56
C HIS A 502 7.04 4.89 26.60
N VAL A 503 6.17 3.88 26.44
CA VAL A 503 6.10 2.71 27.35
C VAL A 503 7.43 1.96 27.42
N LEU A 504 8.12 1.78 26.28
CA LEU A 504 9.43 1.12 26.28
C LEU A 504 10.53 2.00 26.89
N SER A 505 10.40 3.32 26.85
CA SER A 505 11.36 4.26 27.45
C SER A 505 11.15 4.45 28.97
N GLU A 506 9.91 4.44 29.46
CA GLU A 506 9.63 4.61 30.89
C GLU A 506 9.98 3.35 31.68
N ASN A 507 9.69 2.17 31.14
CA ASN A 507 10.01 0.90 31.79
C ASN A 507 11.50 0.55 31.74
N ALA A 508 12.28 1.37 31.04
CA ALA A 508 13.74 1.33 30.98
C ALA A 508 14.41 2.14 32.12
N ALA A 509 13.69 3.11 32.71
CA ALA A 509 14.22 3.88 33.82
C ALA A 509 14.28 3.03 35.12
N PRO A 510 15.43 2.97 35.82
CA PRO A 510 15.63 2.10 36.99
C PRO A 510 14.81 2.46 38.23
#